data_AF-A0A9E2IJ73-F1
#
_entry.id   AF-A0A9E2IJ73-F1
#
_cell.length_a   1.000
_cell.length_b   1.000
_cell.length_c   1.000
_cell.angle_alpha   90.00
_cell.angle_beta   90.00
_cell.angle_gamma   90.00
#
_symmetry.space_group_name_H-M   'P 1'
#
loop_
_entity.id
_entity.type
_entity.pdbx_description
1 polymer ?
#
loop_
_entity_poly.entity_id
_entity_poly.type
_entity_poly.pdbx_seq_one_letter_code
_entity_poly.pdbx_strand_id
1 'polypeptide(L)' 'FNADELAAKYLKMVGYDPRIGIDVLEKLYKENKKEIRPLSYFRTHPYTAERIRHIKETLHLPIDVNDFINS' A
#
# COMPACT_ATOMS: atom_id res chain seq x y z
N PHE A 1 -1.45 9.46 2.57
CA PHE A 1 -2.47 8.45 2.24
C PHE A 1 -3.44 8.91 1.14
N ASN A 2 -3.77 10.21 1.02
CA ASN A 2 -4.67 10.74 -0.02
C ASN A 2 -4.38 10.26 -1.46
N ALA A 3 -3.10 10.08 -1.82
CA ALA A 3 -2.72 9.57 -3.14
C ALA A 3 -3.26 8.15 -3.40
N ASP A 4 -3.20 7.28 -2.38
CA ASP A 4 -3.66 5.88 -2.47
C ASP A 4 -5.20 5.81 -2.55
N GLU A 5 -5.91 6.67 -1.81
CA GLU A 5 -7.38 6.80 -1.92
C GLU A 5 -7.82 7.27 -3.31
N LEU A 6 -7.15 8.30 -3.84
CA LEU A 6 -7.44 8.82 -5.17
C LEU A 6 -7.19 7.75 -6.24
N ALA A 7 -6.08 7.00 -6.12
CA ALA A 7 -5.80 5.89 -7.01
C ALA A 7 -6.92 4.85 -6.98
N ALA A 8 -7.34 4.39 -5.79
CA ALA A 8 -8.43 3.43 -5.64
C ALA A 8 -9.76 3.96 -6.21
N LYS A 9 -10.07 5.24 -5.98
CA LYS A 9 -11.27 5.90 -6.52
C LYS A 9 -11.26 5.97 -8.04
N TYR A 10 -10.15 6.40 -8.65
CA TYR A 10 -10.06 6.54 -10.10
C TYR A 10 -10.03 5.17 -10.81
N LEU A 11 -9.33 4.17 -10.27
CA LEU A 11 -9.35 2.81 -10.79
C LEU A 11 -10.77 2.24 -10.83
N LYS A 12 -11.53 2.43 -9.74
CA LYS A 12 -12.93 2.02 -9.69
C LYS A 12 -13.78 2.78 -10.71
N MET A 13 -13.56 4.09 -10.89
CA MET A 13 -14.30 4.93 -11.83
C MET A 13 -14.10 4.49 -13.29
N VAL A 14 -12.90 4.06 -13.66
CA VAL A 14 -12.58 3.59 -15.02
C VAL A 14 -12.87 2.10 -15.22
N GLY A 15 -13.49 1.42 -14.25
CA GLY A 15 -13.90 0.02 -14.35
C GLY A 15 -12.80 -1.01 -14.10
N TYR A 16 -11.64 -0.58 -13.59
CA TYR A 16 -10.57 -1.48 -13.17
C TYR A 16 -10.78 -1.96 -11.74
N ASP A 17 -10.15 -3.08 -11.39
CA ASP A 17 -10.16 -3.57 -10.03
C ASP A 17 -9.27 -2.69 -9.14
N PRO A 18 -9.84 -1.97 -8.14
CA PRO A 18 -9.05 -1.10 -7.27
C PRO A 18 -8.10 -1.89 -6.35
N ARG A 19 -8.24 -3.22 -6.25
CA ARG A 19 -7.31 -4.11 -5.54
C ARG A 19 -5.93 -4.18 -6.18
N ILE A 20 -5.80 -3.83 -7.47
CA ILE A 20 -4.52 -3.79 -8.18
C ILE A 20 -3.50 -2.87 -7.47
N GLY A 21 -3.97 -1.81 -6.80
CA GLY A 21 -3.09 -0.94 -6.02
C GLY A 21 -2.36 -1.69 -4.89
N ILE A 22 -3.00 -2.69 -4.28
CA ILE A 22 -2.40 -3.55 -3.25
C ILE A 22 -1.32 -4.42 -3.89
N ASP A 23 -1.62 -5.08 -5.01
CA ASP A 23 -0.68 -5.95 -5.72
C ASP A 23 0.59 -5.22 -6.14
N VAL A 24 0.45 -3.98 -6.61
CA VAL A 24 1.60 -3.13 -6.98
C VAL A 24 2.47 -2.83 -5.77
N LEU A 25 1.85 -2.47 -4.64
CA LEU A 25 2.57 -2.19 -3.39
C LEU A 25 3.30 -3.42 -2.86
N GLU A 26 2.67 -4.59 -2.91
CA GLU A 26 3.29 -5.86 -2.52
C GLU A 26 4.47 -6.23 -3.43
N LYS A 27 4.32 -6.05 -4.75
CA LYS A 27 5.39 -6.32 -5.72
C LYS A 27 6.59 -5.40 -5.49
N LEU A 28 6.35 -4.09 -5.34
CA LEU A 28 7.40 -3.13 -5.04
C LEU A 28 8.09 -3.47 -3.73
N TYR A 29 7.33 -3.79 -2.69
CA TYR A 29 7.90 -4.18 -1.41
C TYR A 29 8.79 -5.43 -1.54
N LYS A 30 8.33 -6.47 -2.25
CA LYS A 30 9.12 -7.69 -2.51
C LYS A 30 10.42 -7.41 -3.27
N GLU A 31 10.40 -6.50 -4.23
CA GLU A 31 11.59 -6.07 -4.97
C GLU A 31 12.56 -5.29 -4.08
N ASN A 32 12.05 -4.38 -3.25
CA ASN A 32 12.86 -3.54 -2.37
C ASN A 32 13.38 -4.27 -1.11
N LYS A 33 12.76 -5.37 -0.68
CA LYS A 33 13.14 -6.14 0.52
C LYS A 33 14.56 -6.73 0.45
N LYS A 34 15.11 -6.89 -0.76
CA LYS A 34 16.45 -7.45 -0.97
C LYS A 34 17.58 -6.49 -0.59
N GLU A 35 17.29 -5.21 -0.40
CA GLU A 35 18.29 -4.22 -0.02
C GLU A 35 18.23 -3.96 1.50
N ILE A 36 19.33 -4.26 2.21
CA ILE A 36 19.52 -3.79 3.58
C ILE A 36 19.71 -2.27 3.50
N ARG A 37 18.64 -1.52 3.74
CA ARG A 37 18.67 -0.06 3.69
C ARG A 37 19.09 0.52 5.04
N PRO A 38 19.96 1.55 5.05
CA PRO A 38 20.24 2.29 6.28
C PRO A 38 18.94 2.88 6.83
N LEU A 39 18.85 3.01 8.17
CA LEU A 39 17.73 3.66 8.84
C LEU A 39 17.58 5.09 8.28
N SER A 40 16.56 5.29 7.46
CA SER A 40 16.27 6.58 6.85
C SER A 40 15.35 7.37 7.77
N TYR A 41 15.91 8.36 8.46
CA TYR A 41 15.14 9.32 9.26
C TYR A 41 14.23 10.23 8.40
N PHE A 42 14.49 10.34 7.09
CA PHE A 42 13.78 11.21 6.16
C PHE A 42 12.84 10.44 5.21
N ARG A 43 12.06 9.48 5.72
CA ARG A 43 11.04 8.85 4.87
C ARG A 43 9.98 9.87 4.46
N THR A 44 9.80 10.03 3.15
CA THR A 44 8.77 10.89 2.56
C THR A 44 7.41 10.20 2.46
N HIS A 45 7.38 8.86 2.55
CA HIS A 45 6.16 8.07 2.48
C HIS A 45 6.04 7.10 3.66
N PRO A 46 4.79 6.86 4.14
CA PRO A 46 4.49 5.85 5.15
C PRO A 46 4.90 4.45 4.71
N TYR A 47 4.92 3.51 5.66
CA TYR A 47 5.27 2.13 5.36
C TYR A 47 4.25 1.49 4.42
N THR A 48 4.71 0.49 3.65
CA THR A 48 3.85 -0.23 2.71
C THR A 48 2.66 -0.88 3.42
N ALA A 49 2.85 -1.48 4.60
CA ALA A 49 1.76 -2.08 5.39
C ALA A 49 0.67 -1.05 5.73
N GLU A 50 1.07 0.15 6.20
CA GLU A 50 0.14 1.23 6.51
C GLU A 50 -0.63 1.72 5.27
N ARG A 51 0.04 1.79 4.12
CA ARG A 51 -0.59 2.17 2.85
C ARG A 51 -1.59 1.13 2.38
N ILE A 52 -1.24 -0.16 2.46
CA ILE A 52 -2.15 -1.27 2.12
C ILE A 52 -3.37 -1.27 3.05
N ARG A 53 -3.16 -1.10 4.36
CA ARG A 53 -4.24 -0.98 5.34
C ARG A 53 -5.22 0.12 4.96
N HIS A 54 -4.69 1.30 4.63
CA HIS A 54 -5.50 2.46 4.27
C HIS A 54 -6.31 2.23 2.97
N ILE A 55 -5.74 1.54 1.99
CA ILE A 55 -6.46 1.15 0.76
C ILE A 55 -7.59 0.17 1.10
N LYS A 56 -7.31 -0.83 1.96
CA LYS A 56 -8.33 -1.79 2.41
C LYS A 56 -9.47 -1.11 3.16
N GLU A 57 -9.18 -0.17 4.06
CA GLU A 57 -10.17 0.66 4.75
C GLU A 57 -11.06 1.43 3.74
N THR A 58 -10.43 2.09 2.76
CA THR A 58 -11.13 2.86 1.72
C THR A 58 -12.07 1.97 0.89
N LEU A 59 -11.64 0.74 0.61
CA LEU A 59 -12.38 -0.23 -0.19
C LEU A 59 -13.33 -1.12 0.64
N HIS A 60 -13.39 -0.93 1.96
CA HIS A 60 -14.15 -1.78 2.90
C HIS A 60 -13.77 -3.26 2.79
N LEU A 61 -12.48 -3.54 2.57
CA LEU A 61 -11.91 -4.88 2.50
C LEU A 61 -11.50 -5.36 3.89
N PRO A 62 -11.46 -6.69 4.12
CA PRO A 62 -10.98 -7.25 5.39
C PRO A 62 -9.50 -6.88 5.63
N ILE A 63 -9.21 -6.50 6.87
CA ILE A 63 -7.87 -6.15 7.35
C ILE A 63 -7.31 -7.36 8.11
N ASP A 64 -6.03 -7.67 7.89
CA ASP A 64 -5.32 -8.80 8.51
C ASP A 64 -4.13 -8.30 9.36
N VAL A 65 -3.59 -9.17 10.21
CA VAL A 65 -2.43 -8.89 11.07
C VAL A 65 -1.23 -8.38 10.25
N ASN A 66 -1.06 -8.88 9.03
CA ASN A 66 -0.01 -8.44 8.10
C ASN A 66 -0.09 -6.95 7.77
N ASP A 67 -1.26 -6.32 7.86
CA ASP A 67 -1.45 -4.89 7.59
C ASP A 67 -0.94 -3.97 8.73
N PHE A 68 -0.58 -4.56 9.86
CA PHE A 68 0.00 -3.86 11.02
C PHE A 68 1.50 -4.12 11.19
N ILE A 69 2.02 -5.14 10.50
CA ILE A 69 3.43 -5.51 10.61
C ILE A 69 4.22 -4.72 9.57
N ASN A 70 5.03 -3.77 10.05
CA ASN A 70 6.10 -3.16 9.28
C ASN A 70 7.22 -4.20 9.08
N SER A 71 6.97 -5.18 8.21
CA SER A 71 7.86 -6.31 7.94
C SER A 71 8.92 -5.98 6.90
#